data_AF-A0A166JGJ5-F1
#
_entry.id   AF-A0A166JGJ5-F1
#
_cell.length_a   1.000
_cell.length_b   1.000
_cell.length_c   1.000
_cell.angle_alpha   90.00
_cell.angle_beta   90.00
_cell.angle_gamma   90.00
#
_symmetry.space_group_name_H-M   'P 1'
#
loop_
_entity.id
_entity.type
_entity.pdbx_description
1 polymer ?
#
loop_
_entity_poly.entity_id
_entity_poly.type
_entity_poly.pdbx_seq_one_letter_code
_entity_poly.pdbx_strand_id
1 'polypeptide(L)'
;YSLEVLWVSGHDNAELNEVIDQQAKLAAEGSSSATADLPYQLHDELRVSVSAARQEYARRLNERWQQDWRMSPRYLRHRSWAPEAATKAHMR
;
A
#
# COMPACT_ATOMS: atom_id res chain seq x y z
N TYR A 1 -6.83 37.85 7.36
CA TYR A 1 -6.07 36.85 6.58
C TYR A 1 -7.05 36.06 5.74
N SER A 2 -6.75 35.86 4.45
CA SER A 2 -7.47 34.96 3.56
C SER A 2 -6.53 33.83 3.13
N LEU A 3 -7.06 32.62 3.05
CA LEU A 3 -6.39 31.45 2.52
C LEU A 3 -7.17 31.01 1.28
N GLU A 4 -6.48 30.83 0.17
CA GLU A 4 -7.06 30.28 -1.05
C GLU A 4 -6.46 28.90 -1.31
N VAL A 5 -7.34 27.95 -1.64
CA VAL A 5 -6.96 26.58 -1.99
C VAL A 5 -7.36 26.37 -3.44
N LEU A 6 -6.38 26.04 -4.27
CA LEU A 6 -6.53 25.86 -5.71
C LEU A 6 -6.33 24.39 -6.06
N TRP A 7 -7.21 23.87 -6.93
CA TRP A 7 -7.04 22.54 -7.50
C TRP A 7 -6.13 22.64 -8.72
N VAL A 8 -5.00 21.96 -8.68
CA VAL A 8 -4.06 21.87 -9.79
C VAL A 8 -4.16 20.48 -10.40
N SER A 9 -4.16 20.40 -11.74
CA SER A 9 -4.20 19.12 -12.43
C SER A 9 -2.88 18.36 -12.23
N GLY A 10 -2.96 17.04 -12.07
CA GLY A 10 -1.78 16.21 -11.79
C GLY A 10 -0.87 15.93 -12.99
N HIS A 11 -1.30 16.28 -14.21
CA HIS A 11 -0.61 15.89 -15.45
C HIS A 11 0.00 17.06 -16.22
N ASP A 12 -0.05 18.29 -15.68
CA ASP A 12 0.47 19.48 -16.36
C ASP A 12 1.97 19.74 -16.08
N ASN A 13 2.70 18.74 -15.57
CA ASN A 13 4.11 18.87 -15.18
C ASN A 13 4.39 20.11 -14.32
N ALA A 14 3.51 20.37 -13.35
CA ALA A 14 3.72 21.44 -12.40
C ALA A 14 4.90 21.06 -11.48
N GLU A 15 6.10 21.55 -11.83
CA GLU A 15 7.38 21.18 -11.23
C GLU A 15 7.34 21.14 -9.69
N LEU A 16 6.72 22.13 -9.05
CA LEU A 16 6.59 22.17 -7.60
C LEU A 16 5.71 21.06 -7.03
N ASN A 17 4.61 20.70 -7.71
CA ASN A 17 3.78 19.57 -7.28
C ASN A 17 4.53 18.25 -7.41
N GLU A 18 5.32 18.07 -8.47
CA GLU A 18 6.13 16.87 -8.68
C GLU A 18 7.18 16.71 -7.59
N VAL A 19 7.86 17.79 -7.20
CA VAL A 19 8.84 17.78 -6.10
C VAL A 19 8.17 17.36 -4.78
N ILE A 20 7.00 17.94 -4.47
CA ILE A 20 6.26 17.61 -3.25
C ILE A 20 5.74 16.17 -3.27
N ASP A 21 5.22 15.71 -4.41
CA ASP A 21 4.77 14.31 -4.58
C ASP A 21 5.93 13.33 -4.39
N GLN A 22 7.12 13.64 -4.91
CA GLN A 22 8.31 12.83 -4.70
C GLN A 22 8.69 12.75 -3.22
N GLN A 23 8.66 13.87 -2.49
CA GLN A 23 8.93 13.86 -1.04
C GLN A 23 7.86 13.07 -0.27
N ALA A 24 6.59 13.18 -0.66
CA ALA A 24 5.49 12.42 -0.06
C ALA A 24 5.66 10.90 -0.27
N LYS A 25 6.13 10.48 -1.45
CA LYS A 25 6.47 9.07 -1.73
C LYS A 25 7.61 8.57 -0.87
N LEU A 26 8.70 9.33 -0.76
CA LEU A 26 9.83 8.98 0.12
C LEU A 26 9.37 8.82 1.58
N ALA A 27 8.51 9.72 2.06
CA ALA A 27 7.90 9.63 3.38
C ALA A 27 7.03 8.38 3.55
N ALA A 28 6.24 8.03 2.54
CA ALA A 28 5.44 6.80 2.55
C ALA A 28 6.28 5.52 2.56
N GLU A 29 7.50 5.57 2.00
CA GLU A 29 8.49 4.48 2.05
C GLU A 29 9.24 4.40 3.40
N GLY A 30 8.99 5.36 4.31
CA GLY A 30 9.58 5.39 5.66
C GLY A 30 10.78 6.32 5.80
N SER A 31 11.10 7.13 4.78
CA SER A 31 12.14 8.15 4.89
C SER A 31 11.58 9.37 5.62
N SER A 32 12.20 9.79 6.72
CA SER A 32 11.76 10.95 7.50
C SER A 32 12.91 11.92 7.73
N SER A 33 12.60 13.21 7.82
CA SER A 33 13.52 14.19 8.37
C SER A 33 13.75 13.95 9.87
N ALA A 34 14.75 14.62 10.44
CA ALA A 34 14.96 14.61 11.87
C ALA A 34 13.75 15.20 12.61
N THR A 35 13.45 14.68 13.80
CA THR A 35 12.29 15.11 14.61
C THR A 35 12.29 16.62 14.86
N ALA A 36 13.46 17.24 15.03
CA ALA A 36 13.58 18.69 15.23
C ALA A 36 13.08 19.52 14.04
N ASP A 37 13.10 18.96 12.83
CA ASP A 37 12.63 19.60 11.60
C ASP A 37 11.16 19.29 11.28
N LEU A 38 10.55 18.35 12.03
CA LEU A 38 9.15 17.99 11.87
C LEU A 38 8.24 18.94 12.68
N PRO A 39 7.03 19.22 12.18
CA PRO A 39 5.97 19.80 12.99
C PRO A 39 5.74 18.98 14.27
N TYR A 40 5.43 19.64 15.38
CA TYR A 40 5.16 19.00 16.69
C TYR A 40 4.16 17.84 16.58
N GLN A 41 3.14 17.97 15.73
CA GLN A 41 2.11 16.95 15.51
C GLN A 41 2.63 15.64 14.92
N LEU A 42 3.84 15.66 14.34
CA LEU A 42 4.52 14.50 13.74
C LEU A 42 5.71 14.02 14.59
N HIS A 43 5.86 14.50 15.83
CA HIS A 43 6.88 13.99 16.75
C HIS A 43 6.51 12.64 17.35
N ASP A 44 5.21 12.38 17.46
CA ASP A 44 4.68 11.09 17.92
C ASP A 44 4.47 10.14 16.75
N GLU A 45 4.57 8.83 17.02
CA GLU A 45 4.27 7.81 16.02
C GLU A 45 2.82 7.93 15.52
N LEU A 46 2.68 8.02 14.19
CA LEU A 46 1.37 7.98 13.56
C LEU A 46 0.73 6.61 13.78
N ARG A 47 -0.55 6.63 14.16
CA ARG A 47 -1.32 5.40 14.28
C ARG A 47 -1.41 4.71 12.92
N VAL A 48 -1.28 3.38 12.93
CA VAL A 48 -1.47 2.57 11.74
C VAL A 48 -2.86 2.84 11.16
N SER A 49 -2.90 3.20 9.88
CA SER A 49 -4.18 3.36 9.17
C SER A 49 -4.95 2.05 9.13
N VAL A 50 -6.26 2.12 9.37
CA VAL A 50 -7.16 0.96 9.27
C VAL A 50 -7.09 0.32 7.88
N SER A 51 -6.93 1.12 6.81
CA SER A 51 -6.80 0.58 5.45
C SER A 51 -5.50 -0.21 5.29
N ALA A 52 -4.38 0.34 5.77
CA ALA A 52 -3.08 -0.33 5.74
C ALA A 52 -3.11 -1.65 6.53
N ALA A 53 -3.69 -1.64 7.73
CA ALA A 53 -3.84 -2.84 8.54
C ALA A 53 -4.68 -3.92 7.83
N ARG A 54 -5.77 -3.54 7.16
CA ARG A 54 -6.61 -4.47 6.38
C ARG A 54 -5.87 -5.04 5.16
N GLN A 55 -5.11 -4.21 4.45
CA GLN A 55 -4.33 -4.64 3.29
C GLN A 55 -3.25 -5.65 3.71
N GLU A 56 -2.52 -5.36 4.79
CA GLU A 56 -1.51 -6.26 5.33
C GLU A 56 -2.11 -7.59 5.80
N TYR A 57 -3.24 -7.54 6.51
CA TYR A 57 -3.96 -8.75 6.90
C TYR A 57 -4.39 -9.58 5.69
N ALA A 58 -4.96 -8.93 4.66
CA ALA A 58 -5.38 -9.61 3.43
C ALA A 58 -4.19 -10.23 2.68
N ARG A 59 -3.04 -9.54 2.64
CA ARG A 59 -1.79 -10.06 2.06
C ARG A 59 -1.35 -11.34 2.76
N ARG A 60 -1.23 -11.30 4.09
CA ARG A 60 -0.85 -12.47 4.91
C ARG A 60 -1.84 -13.61 4.77
N LEU A 61 -3.14 -13.32 4.73
CA LEU A 61 -4.18 -14.33 4.55
C LEU A 61 -4.04 -15.01 3.18
N ASN A 62 -3.80 -14.24 2.12
CA ASN A 62 -3.58 -14.78 0.79
C ASN A 62 -2.32 -15.65 0.72
N GLU A 63 -1.22 -15.23 1.34
CA GLU A 63 0.02 -16.02 1.42
C GLU A 63 -0.20 -17.36 2.11
N ARG A 64 -0.87 -17.36 3.27
CA ARG A 64 -1.22 -18.59 3.97
C ARG A 64 -2.10 -19.48 3.11
N TRP A 65 -3.10 -18.90 2.49
CA TRP A 65 -4.03 -19.66 1.65
C TRP A 65 -3.35 -20.29 0.43
N GLN A 66 -2.38 -19.61 -0.19
CA GLN A 66 -1.55 -20.19 -1.26
C GLN A 66 -0.72 -21.38 -0.78
N GLN A 67 -0.14 -21.29 0.42
CA GLN A 67 0.60 -22.39 1.03
C GLN A 67 -0.33 -23.60 1.26
N ASP A 68 -1.48 -23.36 1.90
CA ASP A 68 -2.47 -24.41 2.19
C ASP A 68 -3.00 -25.06 0.91
N TRP A 69 -3.27 -24.26 -0.14
CA TRP A 69 -3.68 -24.76 -1.44
C TRP A 69 -2.66 -25.73 -2.03
N ARG A 70 -1.38 -25.32 -2.10
CA ARG A 70 -0.30 -26.13 -2.66
C ARG A 70 -0.10 -27.46 -1.91
N MET A 71 -0.41 -27.48 -0.62
CA MET A 71 -0.35 -28.71 0.20
C MET A 71 -1.59 -29.60 0.07
N SER A 72 -2.67 -29.11 -0.53
CA SER A 72 -3.92 -29.86 -0.63
C SER A 72 -3.87 -30.99 -1.66
N PRO A 73 -4.60 -32.11 -1.44
CA PRO A 73 -4.75 -33.16 -2.45
C PRO A 73 -5.44 -32.67 -3.74
N ARG A 74 -6.16 -31.55 -3.68
CA ARG A 74 -6.78 -30.94 -4.86
C ARG A 74 -5.73 -30.29 -5.75
N TYR A 75 -4.75 -29.61 -5.18
CA TYR A 75 -3.67 -29.02 -5.98
C TYR A 75 -2.95 -30.04 -6.84
N LEU A 76 -2.68 -31.25 -6.33
CA LEU A 76 -2.08 -32.34 -7.12
C LEU A 76 -2.87 -32.66 -8.40
N ARG A 77 -4.20 -32.57 -8.35
CA ARG A 77 -5.09 -32.82 -9.49
C ARG A 77 -5.18 -31.64 -10.46
N HIS A 78 -5.03 -30.42 -9.95
CA HIS A 78 -5.26 -29.19 -10.71
C HIS A 78 -3.98 -28.47 -11.16
N ARG A 79 -2.80 -28.83 -10.64
CA ARG A 79 -1.54 -28.14 -10.89
C ARG A 79 -1.14 -28.03 -12.37
N SER A 80 -1.59 -28.96 -13.21
CA SER A 80 -1.23 -29.00 -14.63
C SER A 80 -2.00 -27.99 -15.49
N TRP A 81 -3.19 -27.57 -15.07
CA TRP A 81 -4.07 -26.71 -15.88
C TRP A 81 -4.61 -25.48 -15.13
N ALA A 82 -4.62 -25.50 -13.79
CA ALA A 82 -4.98 -24.36 -12.96
C ALA A 82 -4.16 -24.33 -11.65
N PRO A 83 -2.83 -24.15 -11.72
CA PRO A 83 -1.98 -24.04 -10.53
C PRO A 83 -2.38 -22.86 -9.63
N GLU A 84 -2.94 -21.81 -10.21
CA GLU A 84 -3.40 -20.59 -9.54
C GLU A 84 -4.91 -20.57 -9.26
N ALA A 85 -5.60 -21.71 -9.30
CA ALA A 85 -7.04 -21.79 -8.99
C ALA A 85 -7.38 -21.23 -7.60
N ALA A 86 -6.40 -21.22 -6.68
CA ALA A 86 -6.49 -20.55 -5.39
C ALA A 86 -6.07 -19.08 -5.44
N THR A 87 -6.34 -18.35 -6.52
CA THR A 87 -6.19 -16.90 -6.54
C THR A 87 -7.56 -16.25 -6.53
N LYS A 88 -7.61 -15.00 -6.04
CA LYS A 88 -8.84 -14.20 -5.96
C LYS A 88 -9.56 -14.07 -7.32
N ALA A 89 -8.83 -14.17 -8.43
CA ALA A 89 -9.37 -14.14 -9.78
C ALA A 89 -10.30 -15.33 -10.10
N HIS A 90 -10.12 -16.47 -9.43
CA HIS A 90 -10.83 -17.73 -9.69
C HIS A 90 -11.87 -18.09 -8.61
N MET A 91 -12.02 -17.25 -7.58
CA MET A 91 -12.97 -17.44 -6.47
C MET A 91 -14.27 -16.65 -6.61
N ARG A 92 -14.53 -16.06 -7.79
CA ARG A 92 -15.78 -15.34 -8.06
C ARG A 92 -16.85 -16.24 -8.62
#